data_AF-A0A934IMW9-F1
#
_entry.id   AF-A0A934IMW9-F1
#
_cell.length_a   1.000
_cell.length_b   1.000
_cell.length_c   1.000
_cell.angle_alpha   90.00
_cell.angle_beta   90.00
_cell.angle_gamma   90.00
#
_symmetry.space_group_name_H-M   'P 1'
#
loop_
_entity.id
_entity.type
_entity.pdbx_description
1 polymer ?
#
loop_
_entity_poly.entity_id
_entity_poly.type
_entity_poly.pdbx_seq_one_letter_code
_entity_poly.pdbx_strand_id
1 'polypeptide(L)'
;MLEANSARMQSEPCKWRSQQEREGKSLRRAAEALVMAYPGIRRLPDDHGIEETAAELGLEPHELVVVPVAIGHRAVDLVVVPTRTRRRGGMPLFFELKASAATIGRTVVLVPESFVRREPRLTNAFVIAEAAETAVGATDRMRMLVHLIENGGSAPLLDLAGLVNSGDPVAGVLGLVVEGGLHMDLDARLMPSSQVHLVEPGL
;
A
#
# COMPACT_ATOMS: atom_id res chain seq x y z
N MET A 1 -15.51 57.08 -9.76
CA MET A 1 -16.17 56.03 -8.97
C MET A 1 -16.13 54.72 -9.77
N LEU A 2 -14.93 54.15 -9.98
CA LEU A 2 -14.72 52.94 -10.81
C LEU A 2 -13.31 52.34 -10.58
N GLU A 3 -12.88 52.14 -9.34
CA GLU A 3 -11.65 51.39 -9.04
C GLU A 3 -11.80 50.65 -7.70
N ALA A 4 -12.52 49.52 -7.72
CA ALA A 4 -12.64 48.68 -6.53
C ALA A 4 -12.99 47.21 -6.85
N ASN A 5 -12.50 46.65 -7.96
CA ASN A 5 -12.84 45.26 -8.31
C ASN A 5 -11.69 44.38 -8.83
N SER A 6 -10.44 44.81 -8.71
CA SER A 6 -9.28 44.03 -9.20
C SER A 6 -8.52 43.26 -8.10
N ALA A 7 -8.97 43.31 -6.84
CA ALA A 7 -8.23 42.76 -5.70
C ALA A 7 -8.74 41.41 -5.15
N ARG A 8 -9.73 40.77 -5.78
CA ARG A 8 -10.32 39.51 -5.28
C ARG A 8 -9.83 38.21 -5.95
N MET A 9 -8.86 38.29 -6.88
CA MET A 9 -8.49 37.13 -7.72
C MET A 9 -7.09 36.54 -7.47
N GLN A 10 -6.44 36.79 -6.32
CA GLN A 10 -5.04 36.39 -6.10
C GLN A 10 -4.74 35.56 -4.84
N SER A 11 -5.75 35.10 -4.07
CA SER A 11 -5.50 34.35 -2.81
C SER A 11 -5.80 32.84 -2.84
N GLU A 12 -6.20 32.28 -3.99
CA GLU A 12 -6.60 30.86 -4.13
C GLU A 12 -5.53 29.83 -4.57
N PRO A 13 -4.38 30.18 -5.21
CA PRO A 13 -3.42 29.17 -5.70
C PRO A 13 -2.74 28.36 -4.58
N CYS A 14 -2.54 28.98 -3.42
CA CYS A 14 -1.74 28.39 -2.34
C CYS A 14 -2.49 27.27 -1.57
N LYS A 15 -3.81 27.44 -1.38
CA LYS A 15 -4.64 26.45 -0.66
C LYS A 15 -4.86 25.18 -1.48
N TRP A 16 -5.00 25.32 -2.80
CA TRP A 16 -5.26 24.17 -3.66
C TRP A 16 -4.04 23.25 -3.78
N ARG A 17 -2.83 23.80 -3.97
CA ARG A 17 -1.58 23.01 -4.02
C ARG A 17 -1.33 22.23 -2.74
N SER A 18 -1.49 22.87 -1.57
CA SER A 18 -1.29 22.21 -0.28
C SER A 18 -2.32 21.10 -0.02
N GLN A 19 -3.55 21.22 -0.54
CA GLN A 19 -4.51 20.11 -0.52
C GLN A 19 -4.06 18.95 -1.42
N GLN A 20 -3.60 19.23 -2.64
CA GLN A 20 -3.17 18.19 -3.58
C GLN A 20 -1.95 17.42 -3.06
N GLU A 21 -1.01 18.09 -2.42
CA GLU A 21 0.15 17.47 -1.77
C GLU A 21 -0.26 16.58 -0.60
N ARG A 22 -1.21 17.02 0.24
CA ARG A 22 -1.75 16.21 1.34
C ARG A 22 -2.46 14.96 0.83
N GLU A 23 -3.25 15.10 -0.23
CA GLU A 23 -3.92 13.97 -0.88
C GLU A 23 -2.91 12.97 -1.46
N GLY A 24 -1.85 13.45 -2.13
CA GLY A 24 -0.77 12.61 -2.65
C GLY A 24 -0.03 11.85 -1.54
N LYS A 25 0.33 12.53 -0.44
CA LYS A 25 0.94 11.91 0.74
C LYS A 25 0.02 10.86 1.38
N SER A 26 -1.27 11.17 1.51
CA SER A 26 -2.27 10.22 2.02
C SER A 26 -2.38 8.98 1.14
N LEU A 27 -2.40 9.16 -0.19
CA LEU A 27 -2.50 8.05 -1.15
C LEU A 27 -1.23 7.18 -1.14
N ARG A 28 -0.05 7.80 -1.02
CA ARG A 28 1.22 7.07 -0.83
C ARG A 28 1.19 6.23 0.42
N ARG A 29 0.81 6.81 1.56
CA ARG A 29 0.71 6.08 2.82
C ARG A 29 -0.26 4.89 2.72
N ALA A 30 -1.39 5.07 2.04
CA ALA A 30 -2.36 4.01 1.80
C ALA A 30 -1.81 2.88 0.91
N ALA A 31 -1.11 3.23 -0.17
CA ALA A 31 -0.49 2.26 -1.07
C ALA A 31 0.63 1.47 -0.37
N GLU A 32 1.46 2.14 0.43
CA GLU A 32 2.52 1.50 1.20
C GLU A 32 1.97 0.57 2.29
N ALA A 33 0.90 0.98 2.99
CA ALA A 33 0.21 0.11 3.94
C ALA A 33 -0.29 -1.18 3.27
N LEU A 34 -0.88 -1.08 2.07
CA LEU A 34 -1.28 -2.26 1.31
C LEU A 34 -0.08 -3.14 0.94
N VAL A 35 1.00 -2.55 0.44
CA VAL A 35 2.22 -3.31 0.09
C VAL A 35 2.75 -4.07 1.29
N MET A 36 2.75 -3.47 2.48
CA MET A 36 3.18 -4.13 3.72
C MET A 36 2.23 -5.25 4.17
N ALA A 37 0.94 -5.14 3.86
CA ALA A 37 -0.07 -6.12 4.27
C ALA A 37 -0.22 -7.32 3.30
N TYR A 38 0.33 -7.23 2.08
CA TYR A 38 0.24 -8.31 1.10
C TYR A 38 1.45 -9.26 1.19
N PRO A 39 1.24 -10.56 1.44
CA PRO A 39 2.33 -11.53 1.45
C PRO A 39 2.98 -11.62 0.06
N GLY A 40 4.30 -11.74 0.01
CA GLY A 40 5.06 -11.89 -1.23
C GLY A 40 5.32 -10.59 -2.02
N ILE A 41 4.82 -9.45 -1.53
CA ILE A 41 5.21 -8.13 -2.04
C ILE A 41 6.14 -7.48 -1.02
N ARG A 42 7.32 -7.05 -1.47
CA ARG A 42 8.29 -6.33 -0.63
C ARG A 42 8.49 -4.92 -1.14
N ARG A 43 8.41 -3.93 -0.26
CA ARG A 43 8.76 -2.54 -0.60
C ARG A 43 10.24 -2.44 -0.96
N LEU A 44 10.55 -1.85 -2.12
CA LEU A 44 11.91 -1.49 -2.51
C LEU A 44 12.21 -0.03 -2.11
N PRO A 45 13.48 0.39 -2.04
CA PRO A 45 13.82 1.80 -1.88
C PRO A 45 13.23 2.66 -3.01
N ASP A 46 13.02 3.94 -2.73
CA ASP A 46 12.56 4.88 -3.75
C ASP A 46 13.62 5.09 -4.83
N ASP A 47 13.15 5.12 -6.07
CA ASP A 47 13.93 5.39 -7.27
C ASP A 47 13.11 6.34 -8.14
N HIS A 48 13.69 7.50 -8.45
CA HIS A 48 13.00 8.59 -9.13
C HIS A 48 12.87 8.39 -10.64
N GLY A 49 13.39 7.30 -11.22
CA GLY A 49 13.38 7.11 -12.67
C GLY A 49 11.97 7.12 -13.30
N ILE A 50 10.95 6.61 -12.61
CA ILE A 50 9.56 6.67 -13.11
C ILE A 50 8.97 8.06 -12.95
N GLU A 51 9.24 8.75 -11.84
CA GLU A 51 8.81 10.14 -11.65
C GLU A 51 9.45 11.08 -12.67
N GLU A 52 10.72 10.89 -13.01
CA GLU A 52 11.42 11.63 -14.07
C GLU A 52 10.75 11.40 -15.43
N THR A 53 10.51 10.12 -15.79
CA THR A 53 9.78 9.77 -17.02
C THR A 53 8.38 10.38 -17.04
N ALA A 54 7.70 10.42 -15.89
CA ALA A 54 6.37 11.02 -15.78
C ALA A 54 6.43 12.55 -15.98
N ALA A 55 7.43 13.21 -15.42
CA ALA A 55 7.64 14.65 -15.57
C ALA A 55 7.91 15.04 -17.04
N GLU A 56 8.67 14.22 -17.78
CA GLU A 56 8.90 14.42 -19.22
C GLU A 56 7.60 14.35 -20.04
N LEU A 57 6.62 13.55 -19.61
CA LEU A 57 5.29 13.46 -20.18
C LEU A 57 4.32 14.55 -19.67
N GLY A 58 4.82 15.48 -18.85
CA GLY A 58 4.04 16.57 -18.28
C GLY A 58 3.12 16.16 -17.12
N LEU A 59 3.35 15.00 -16.50
CA LEU A 59 2.66 14.60 -15.27
C LEU A 59 3.36 15.23 -14.06
N GLU A 60 2.59 15.93 -13.25
CA GLU A 60 3.13 16.54 -12.03
C GLU A 60 3.27 15.51 -10.89
N PRO A 61 4.18 15.70 -9.92
CA PRO A 61 4.41 14.74 -8.83
C PRO A 61 3.19 14.41 -7.95
N HIS A 62 2.16 15.27 -7.96
CA HIS A 62 0.91 15.04 -7.23
C HIS A 62 -0.15 14.33 -8.07
N GLU A 63 0.08 14.14 -9.36
CA GLU A 63 -0.86 13.48 -10.28
C GLU A 63 -0.69 11.97 -10.35
N LEU A 64 0.36 11.44 -9.72
CA LEU A 64 0.60 10.02 -9.54
C LEU A 64 1.30 9.74 -8.20
N VAL A 65 1.31 8.47 -7.79
CA VAL A 65 2.16 7.98 -6.71
C VAL A 65 2.89 6.75 -7.22
N VAL A 66 4.21 6.75 -7.15
CA VAL A 66 5.04 5.57 -7.51
C VAL A 66 5.46 4.86 -6.24
N VAL A 67 5.23 3.55 -6.18
CA VAL A 67 5.67 2.67 -5.10
C VAL A 67 6.47 1.51 -5.70
N PRO A 68 7.81 1.60 -5.72
CA PRO A 68 8.68 0.50 -6.09
C PRO A 68 8.49 -0.73 -5.20
N VAL A 69 8.22 -1.89 -5.80
CA VAL A 69 8.04 -3.16 -5.07
C VAL A 69 8.78 -4.31 -5.76
N ALA A 70 9.08 -5.34 -4.98
CA ALA A 70 9.48 -6.65 -5.48
C ALA A 70 8.32 -7.63 -5.31
N ILE A 71 7.96 -8.33 -6.38
CA ILE A 71 7.01 -9.45 -6.36
C ILE A 71 7.82 -10.69 -6.73
N GLY A 72 8.07 -11.56 -5.74
CA GLY A 72 9.07 -12.62 -5.87
C GLY A 72 10.45 -12.05 -6.21
N HIS A 73 11.01 -12.44 -7.36
CA HIS A 73 12.32 -11.98 -7.84
C HIS A 73 12.26 -10.78 -8.80
N ARG A 74 11.07 -10.22 -9.06
CA ARG A 74 10.88 -9.16 -10.06
C ARG A 74 10.66 -7.81 -9.39
N ALA A 75 11.43 -6.81 -9.80
CA ALA A 75 11.17 -5.42 -9.45
C ALA A 75 10.08 -4.83 -10.36
N VAL A 76 9.11 -4.15 -9.75
CA VAL A 76 7.95 -3.55 -10.41
C VAL A 76 7.67 -2.21 -9.76
N ASP A 77 7.39 -1.19 -10.57
CA ASP A 77 6.92 0.11 -10.09
C ASP A 77 5.39 0.14 -10.10
N LEU A 78 4.77 0.18 -8.92
CA LEU A 78 3.33 0.39 -8.80
C LEU A 78 3.04 1.88 -8.98
N VAL A 79 2.38 2.24 -10.08
CA VAL A 79 1.96 3.61 -10.33
C VAL A 79 0.48 3.73 -9.98
N VAL A 80 0.20 4.33 -8.82
CA VAL A 80 -1.16 4.59 -8.39
C VAL A 80 -1.70 5.81 -9.13
N VAL A 81 -2.80 5.61 -9.85
CA VAL A 81 -3.49 6.61 -10.66
C VAL A 81 -4.62 7.23 -9.84
N PRO A 82 -4.52 8.50 -9.42
CA PRO A 82 -5.58 9.21 -8.73
C PRO A 82 -6.84 9.30 -9.59
N THR A 83 -7.99 9.21 -8.93
CA THR A 83 -9.32 9.26 -9.56
C THR A 83 -9.52 10.57 -10.32
N ARG A 84 -8.97 11.68 -9.80
CA ARG A 84 -9.02 13.00 -10.44
C ARG A 84 -8.30 13.01 -11.80
N THR A 85 -7.10 12.44 -11.87
CA THR A 85 -6.28 12.39 -13.09
C THR A 85 -6.97 11.53 -14.14
N ARG A 86 -7.54 10.39 -13.70
CA ARG A 86 -8.37 9.53 -14.57
C ARG A 86 -9.61 10.25 -15.10
N ARG A 87 -10.35 10.99 -14.26
CA ARG A 87 -11.57 11.72 -14.66
C ARG A 87 -11.31 12.87 -15.63
N ARG A 88 -10.12 13.47 -15.59
CA ARG A 88 -9.69 14.51 -16.54
C ARG A 88 -9.25 13.95 -17.91
N GLY A 89 -9.39 12.64 -18.12
CA GLY A 89 -8.98 12.00 -19.37
C GLY A 89 -7.48 11.74 -19.46
N GLY A 90 -6.73 11.79 -18.34
CA GLY A 90 -5.27 11.59 -18.32
C GLY A 90 -4.81 10.14 -18.52
N MET A 91 -5.71 9.17 -18.73
CA MET A 91 -5.33 7.76 -18.92
C MET A 91 -4.36 7.50 -20.07
N PRO A 92 -4.45 8.17 -21.25
CA PRO A 92 -3.46 8.00 -22.31
C PRO A 92 -2.03 8.30 -21.86
N LEU A 93 -1.83 9.34 -21.04
CA LEU A 93 -0.50 9.69 -20.50
C LEU A 93 0.07 8.57 -19.60
N PHE A 94 -0.78 7.86 -18.83
CA PHE A 94 -0.31 6.72 -18.03
C PHE A 94 0.03 5.50 -18.87
N PHE A 95 -0.65 5.28 -20.00
CA PHE A 95 -0.28 4.23 -20.95
C PHE A 95 1.03 4.56 -21.66
N GLU A 96 1.23 5.83 -22.00
CA GLU A 96 2.48 6.33 -22.56
C GLU A 96 3.62 6.22 -21.54
N LEU A 97 3.40 6.61 -20.28
CA LEU A 97 4.35 6.41 -19.18
C LEU A 97 4.75 4.94 -19.05
N LYS A 98 3.78 4.03 -19.08
CA LYS A 98 4.05 2.59 -19.02
C LYS A 98 4.88 2.11 -20.23
N ALA A 99 4.59 2.64 -21.43
CA ALA A 99 5.34 2.30 -22.63
C ALA A 99 6.78 2.84 -22.57
N SER A 100 6.97 4.10 -22.18
CA SER A 100 8.28 4.73 -21.99
C SER A 100 9.10 4.05 -20.89
N ALA A 101 8.47 3.68 -19.77
CA ALA A 101 9.14 2.92 -18.72
C ALA A 101 9.65 1.55 -19.22
N ALA A 102 8.91 0.91 -20.13
CA ALA A 102 9.33 -0.37 -20.70
C ALA A 102 10.58 -0.23 -21.60
N THR A 103 10.77 0.90 -22.30
CA THR A 103 11.95 1.12 -23.14
C THR A 103 13.24 1.26 -22.33
N ILE A 104 13.12 1.72 -21.07
CA ILE A 104 14.23 1.79 -20.10
C ILE A 104 14.33 0.54 -19.21
N GLY A 105 13.63 -0.55 -19.56
CA GLY A 105 13.73 -1.83 -18.86
C GLY A 105 12.98 -1.91 -17.53
N ARG A 106 12.07 -0.96 -17.25
CA ARG A 106 11.27 -0.95 -16.03
C ARG A 106 9.88 -1.53 -16.27
N THR A 107 9.39 -2.30 -15.29
CA THR A 107 8.03 -2.85 -15.33
C THR A 107 7.09 -1.97 -14.53
N VAL A 108 6.15 -1.32 -15.19
CA VAL A 108 5.12 -0.48 -14.55
C VAL A 108 3.77 -1.19 -14.49
N VAL A 109 3.17 -1.20 -13.31
CA VAL A 109 1.80 -1.65 -13.09
C VAL A 109 0.94 -0.46 -12.67
N LEU A 110 -0.07 -0.15 -13.47
CA LEU A 110 -1.02 0.93 -13.18
C LEU A 110 -2.07 0.41 -12.19
N VAL A 111 -2.18 1.07 -11.04
CA VAL A 111 -3.12 0.72 -9.96
C VAL A 111 -4.12 1.86 -9.80
N PRO A 112 -5.43 1.64 -9.93
CA PRO A 112 -6.38 2.72 -9.72
C PRO A 112 -6.49 3.08 -8.22
N GLU A 113 -6.62 4.37 -7.88
CA GLU A 113 -6.84 4.82 -6.50
C GLU A 113 -8.01 4.10 -5.81
N SER A 114 -9.08 3.79 -6.56
CA SER A 114 -10.24 3.06 -6.03
C SER A 114 -9.90 1.65 -5.54
N PHE A 115 -8.85 1.02 -6.08
CA PHE A 115 -8.35 -0.26 -5.59
C PHE A 115 -7.57 -0.09 -4.29
N VAL A 116 -6.78 0.98 -4.19
CA VAL A 116 -6.00 1.32 -2.99
C VAL A 116 -6.90 1.73 -1.82
N ARG A 117 -7.93 2.54 -2.09
CA ARG A 117 -8.83 3.08 -1.06
C ARG A 117 -10.06 2.20 -0.77
N ARG A 118 -10.05 0.94 -1.19
CA ARG A 118 -11.20 0.05 -0.99
C ARG A 118 -11.30 -0.32 0.49
N GLU A 119 -12.49 -0.20 1.07
CA GLU A 119 -12.78 -0.72 2.41
C GLU A 119 -13.39 -2.13 2.33
N PRO A 120 -13.17 -3.01 3.33
CA PRO A 120 -12.40 -2.79 4.57
C PRO A 120 -10.87 -2.93 4.42
N ARG A 121 -10.41 -3.23 3.20
CA ARG A 121 -9.01 -3.51 2.88
C ARG A 121 -8.04 -2.43 3.32
N LEU A 122 -8.36 -1.16 3.09
CA LEU A 122 -7.51 -0.05 3.50
C LEU A 122 -7.36 0.00 5.02
N THR A 123 -8.46 -0.08 5.76
CA THR A 123 -8.43 -0.11 7.22
C THR A 123 -7.59 -1.28 7.73
N ASN A 124 -7.81 -2.48 7.20
CA ASN A 124 -7.05 -3.67 7.58
C ASN A 124 -5.55 -3.51 7.29
N ALA A 125 -5.20 -2.98 6.12
CA ALA A 125 -3.82 -2.76 5.73
C ALA A 125 -3.10 -1.77 6.65
N PHE A 126 -3.78 -0.72 7.11
CA PHE A 126 -3.22 0.20 8.11
C PHE A 126 -2.98 -0.49 9.45
N VAL A 127 -3.95 -1.26 9.95
CA VAL A 127 -3.81 -1.99 11.21
C VAL A 127 -2.65 -2.99 11.15
N ILE A 128 -2.49 -3.68 10.01
CA ILE A 128 -1.37 -4.61 9.79
C ILE A 128 -0.04 -3.84 9.70
N ALA A 129 0.02 -2.74 8.94
CA ALA A 129 1.23 -1.94 8.80
C ALA A 129 1.69 -1.32 10.13
N GLU A 130 0.76 -0.91 11.00
CA GLU A 130 1.08 -0.40 12.34
C GLU A 130 1.68 -1.48 13.25
N ALA A 131 1.37 -2.75 13.00
CA ALA A 131 1.92 -3.89 13.74
C ALA A 131 3.34 -4.29 13.30
N ALA A 132 3.91 -3.68 12.25
CA ALA A 132 5.23 -4.03 11.68
C ALA A 132 6.39 -4.00 12.69
N GLU A 133 6.30 -3.14 13.71
CA GLU A 133 7.35 -3.00 14.74
C GLU A 133 7.18 -3.97 15.92
N THR A 134 6.11 -4.79 15.92
CA THR A 134 5.83 -5.71 17.01
C THR A 134 6.65 -6.99 16.87
N ALA A 135 7.75 -7.08 17.63
CA ALA A 135 8.60 -8.25 17.62
C ALA A 135 7.94 -9.45 18.32
N VAL A 136 7.80 -10.55 17.59
CA VAL A 136 7.43 -11.85 18.17
C VAL A 136 8.69 -12.69 18.39
N GLY A 137 8.86 -13.20 19.62
CA GLY A 137 9.98 -14.08 19.96
C GLY A 137 9.92 -15.44 19.23
N ALA A 138 11.08 -16.09 19.06
CA ALA A 138 11.19 -17.37 18.37
C ALA A 138 10.30 -18.47 18.97
N THR A 139 10.16 -18.51 20.30
CA THR A 139 9.30 -19.49 20.99
C THR A 139 7.83 -19.34 20.60
N ASP A 140 7.32 -18.11 20.55
CA ASP A 140 5.92 -17.84 20.22
C ASP A 140 5.64 -18.07 18.73
N ARG A 141 6.59 -17.72 17.86
CA ARG A 141 6.56 -18.08 16.43
C ARG A 141 6.43 -19.60 16.25
N MET A 142 7.22 -20.38 16.98
CA MET A 142 7.18 -21.83 16.92
C MET A 142 5.84 -22.38 17.41
N ARG A 143 5.30 -21.84 18.51
CA ARG A 143 3.96 -22.22 19.02
C ARG A 143 2.87 -21.97 17.99
N MET A 144 2.87 -20.80 17.35
CA MET A 144 1.90 -20.48 16.29
C MET A 144 2.06 -21.39 15.08
N LEU A 145 3.29 -21.66 14.65
CA LEU A 145 3.56 -22.55 13.52
C LEU A 145 3.04 -23.98 13.79
N VAL A 146 3.35 -24.54 14.95
CA VAL A 146 2.85 -25.86 15.36
C VAL A 146 1.33 -25.87 15.38
N HIS A 147 0.71 -24.86 16.00
CA HIS A 147 -0.73 -24.75 16.06
C HIS A 147 -1.37 -24.66 14.67
N LEU A 148 -0.79 -23.88 13.75
CA LEU A 148 -1.27 -23.78 12.38
C LEU A 148 -1.17 -25.11 11.64
N ILE A 149 -0.05 -25.83 11.76
CA ILE A 149 0.15 -27.15 11.13
C ILE A 149 -0.88 -28.15 11.66
N GLU A 150 -1.12 -28.18 12.97
CA GLU A 150 -2.11 -29.07 13.61
C GLU A 150 -3.54 -28.76 13.17
N ASN A 151 -3.83 -27.51 12.77
CA ASN A 151 -5.14 -27.06 12.30
C ASN A 151 -5.24 -26.96 10.77
N GLY A 152 -4.37 -27.65 10.03
CA GLY A 152 -4.47 -27.73 8.56
C GLY A 152 -3.99 -26.48 7.81
N GLY A 153 -3.15 -25.66 8.44
CA GLY A 153 -2.52 -24.47 7.85
C GLY A 153 -3.23 -23.15 8.15
N SER A 154 -4.31 -23.16 8.93
CA SER A 154 -5.07 -21.95 9.27
C SER A 154 -5.66 -21.99 10.68
N ALA A 155 -5.77 -20.83 11.32
CA ALA A 155 -6.43 -20.68 12.61
C ALA A 155 -7.07 -19.29 12.76
N PRO A 156 -8.07 -19.12 13.64
CA PRO A 156 -8.58 -17.81 14.03
C PRO A 156 -7.49 -16.91 14.63
N LEU A 157 -7.55 -15.62 14.31
CA LEU A 157 -6.63 -14.60 14.84
C LEU A 157 -6.54 -14.62 16.37
N LEU A 158 -7.68 -14.75 17.05
CA LEU A 158 -7.71 -14.76 18.52
C LEU A 158 -7.00 -15.98 19.12
N ASP A 159 -7.10 -17.13 18.45
CA ASP A 159 -6.46 -18.36 18.92
C ASP A 159 -4.94 -18.24 18.83
N LEU A 160 -4.43 -17.66 17.74
CA LEU A 160 -3.00 -17.36 17.60
C LEU A 160 -2.53 -16.29 18.57
N ALA A 161 -3.33 -15.25 18.81
CA ALA A 161 -3.01 -14.22 19.79
C ALA A 161 -2.86 -14.81 21.21
N GLY A 162 -3.63 -15.85 21.55
CA GLY A 162 -3.49 -16.59 22.81
C GLY A 162 -2.14 -17.30 22.99
N LEU A 163 -1.37 -17.48 21.92
CA LEU A 163 -0.05 -18.13 21.92
C LEU A 163 1.11 -17.14 22.02
N VAL A 164 0.86 -15.84 21.89
CA VAL A 164 1.87 -14.79 21.88
C VAL A 164 1.99 -14.17 23.27
N ASN A 165 3.19 -14.21 23.84
CA ASN A 165 3.49 -13.57 25.11
C ASN A 165 4.08 -12.17 24.90
N SER A 166 3.22 -11.22 24.50
CA SER A 166 3.59 -9.81 24.27
C SER A 166 2.57 -8.86 24.89
N GLY A 167 2.92 -7.56 24.97
CA GLY A 167 2.00 -6.52 25.46
C GLY A 167 0.80 -6.27 24.55
N ASP A 168 0.92 -6.63 23.26
CA ASP A 168 -0.16 -6.62 22.28
C ASP A 168 -0.10 -7.91 21.43
N PRO A 169 -0.73 -8.99 21.89
CA PRO A 169 -0.66 -10.29 21.22
C PRO A 169 -1.22 -10.28 19.80
N VAL A 170 -2.24 -9.45 19.54
CA VAL A 170 -2.83 -9.32 18.20
C VAL A 170 -1.84 -8.64 17.26
N ALA A 171 -1.24 -7.52 17.69
CA ALA A 171 -0.18 -6.88 16.91
C ALA A 171 1.00 -7.83 16.67
N GLY A 172 1.32 -8.74 17.60
CA GLY A 172 2.32 -9.78 17.38
C GLY A 172 1.97 -10.69 16.19
N VAL A 173 0.74 -11.20 16.13
CA VAL A 173 0.29 -12.02 14.99
C VAL A 173 0.31 -11.24 13.69
N LEU A 174 -0.17 -9.98 13.70
CA LEU A 174 -0.18 -9.13 12.50
C LEU A 174 1.24 -8.73 12.05
N GLY A 175 2.19 -8.58 12.98
CA GLY A 175 3.60 -8.39 12.65
C GLY A 175 4.16 -9.53 11.83
N LEU A 176 3.76 -10.78 12.10
CA LEU A 176 4.13 -11.94 11.28
C LEU A 176 3.47 -11.96 9.89
N VAL A 177 2.34 -11.28 9.73
CA VAL A 177 1.75 -11.04 8.40
C VAL A 177 2.62 -10.06 7.61
N VAL A 178 3.09 -8.97 8.23
CA VAL A 178 4.02 -8.01 7.60
C VAL A 178 5.34 -8.67 7.18
N GLU A 179 5.87 -9.56 8.02
CA GLU A 179 7.08 -10.31 7.70
C GLU A 179 6.89 -11.36 6.59
N GLY A 180 5.64 -11.62 6.18
CA GLY A 180 5.30 -12.53 5.09
C GLY A 180 5.31 -14.01 5.48
N GLY A 181 5.32 -14.33 6.78
CA GLY A 181 5.17 -15.72 7.26
C GLY A 181 3.71 -16.17 7.29
N LEU A 182 2.79 -15.22 7.48
CA LEU A 182 1.35 -15.43 7.56
C LEU A 182 0.62 -14.56 6.55
N HIS A 183 -0.63 -14.91 6.23
CA HIS A 183 -1.51 -14.05 5.46
C HIS A 183 -2.96 -14.10 5.95
N MET A 184 -3.72 -13.07 5.59
CA MET A 184 -5.13 -12.90 5.96
C MET A 184 -5.92 -12.32 4.79
N ASP A 185 -7.22 -12.57 4.76
CA ASP A 185 -8.12 -11.89 3.81
C ASP A 185 -8.30 -10.42 4.20
N LEU A 186 -7.76 -9.52 3.39
CA LEU A 186 -7.91 -8.09 3.59
C LEU A 186 -9.27 -7.56 3.14
N ASP A 187 -10.02 -8.30 2.30
CA ASP A 187 -11.33 -7.86 1.80
C ASP A 187 -12.48 -8.13 2.78
N ALA A 188 -12.26 -8.95 3.80
CA ALA A 188 -13.16 -9.14 4.93
C ALA A 188 -12.80 -8.22 6.09
N ARG A 189 -13.78 -7.77 6.88
CA ARG A 189 -13.49 -6.98 8.09
C ARG A 189 -12.65 -7.82 9.06
N LEU A 190 -11.58 -7.23 9.61
CA LEU A 190 -10.79 -7.85 10.67
C LEU A 190 -11.65 -8.06 11.93
N MET A 191 -11.78 -9.31 12.34
CA MET A 191 -12.54 -9.77 13.51
C MET A 191 -11.67 -10.79 14.28
N PRO A 192 -11.98 -11.07 15.56
CA PRO A 192 -11.26 -12.10 16.31
C PRO A 192 -11.32 -13.50 15.65
N SER A 193 -12.38 -13.77 14.89
CA SER A 193 -12.58 -15.01 14.13
C SER A 193 -12.00 -14.99 12.72
N SER A 194 -11.37 -13.88 12.30
CA SER A 194 -10.70 -13.79 10.99
C SER A 194 -9.62 -14.85 10.90
N GLN A 195 -9.60 -15.57 9.78
CA GLN A 195 -8.64 -16.65 9.56
C GLN A 195 -7.27 -16.08 9.21
N VAL A 196 -6.26 -16.65 9.83
CA VAL A 196 -4.86 -16.43 9.56
C VAL A 196 -4.29 -17.72 9.00
N HIS A 197 -3.56 -17.62 7.90
CA HIS A 197 -3.09 -18.75 7.13
C HIS A 197 -1.57 -18.72 7.03
N LEU A 198 -0.95 -19.90 7.01
CA LEU A 198 0.44 -20.02 6.57
C LEU A 198 0.55 -19.56 5.12
N VAL A 199 1.60 -18.82 4.79
CA VAL A 199 1.93 -18.55 3.39
C VAL A 199 2.45 -19.86 2.78
N GLU A 200 1.77 -20.38 1.77
CA GLU A 200 2.28 -21.56 1.04
C GLU A 200 3.59 -21.19 0.33
N PRO A 201 4.66 -21.98 0.49
CA PRO A 201 5.90 -21.77 -0.24
C PRO A 201 5.69 -22.17 -1.71
N GLY A 202 5.19 -21.26 -2.54
CA GLY A 202 5.13 -21.48 -3.98
C GLY A 202 4.13 -20.64 -4.74
N LEU A 203 4.58 -19.49 -5.24
CA LEU A 203 4.31 -18.98 -6.59
C LEU A 203 5.41 -18.00 -7.02
#